data_AF-Q38WN4-F1
#
_entry.id   AF-Q38WN4-F1
#
_cell.length_a   1.000
_cell.length_b   1.000
_cell.length_c   1.000
_cell.angle_alpha   90.00
_cell.angle_beta   90.00
_cell.angle_gamma   90.00
#
_symmetry.space_group_name_H-M   'P 1'
#
loop_
_entity.id
_entity.type
_entity.pdbx_description
1 polymer ?
#
loop_
_entity_poly.entity_id
_entity_poly.type
_entity_poly.pdbx_seq_one_letter_code
_entity_poly.pdbx_strand_id
1 'polypeptide(L)' 'MEIRRYQPGDCQAVAELFYKTVHTVNAGDYTKAQLAVWATGEPDLKQWDQSL' A
#
# COMPACT_ATOMS: atom_id res chain seq x y z
N MET A 1 18.74 6.67 9.75
CA MET A 1 17.33 6.25 9.62
C MET A 1 16.53 7.05 10.61
N GLU A 2 15.57 7.83 10.14
CA GLU A 2 14.73 8.72 10.97
C GLU A 2 13.27 8.30 10.79
N ILE A 3 12.53 8.19 11.89
CA ILE A 3 11.10 7.86 11.88
C ILE A 3 10.35 9.13 12.28
N ARG A 4 9.39 9.54 11.46
CA ARG A 4 8.56 10.72 11.67
C ARG A 4 7.08 10.39 11.48
N ARG A 5 6.21 11.30 11.93
CA ARG A 5 4.78 11.21 11.66
C ARG A 5 4.48 11.35 10.17
N TYR A 6 3.39 10.72 9.77
CA TYR A 6 2.80 10.86 8.45
C TYR A 6 2.49 12.32 8.13
N GLN A 7 2.65 12.68 6.86
CA GLN A 7 2.21 13.95 6.28
C GLN A 7 1.43 13.67 5.00
N PRO A 8 0.46 14.52 4.60
CA PRO A 8 -0.35 14.26 3.41
C PRO A 8 0.44 14.04 2.10
N GLY A 9 1.63 14.65 1.99
CA GLY A 9 2.53 14.44 0.87
C GLY A 9 3.10 13.02 0.76
N ASP A 10 2.98 12.21 1.81
CA ASP A 10 3.45 10.82 1.85
C ASP A 10 2.41 9.84 1.30
N CYS A 11 1.13 10.23 1.19
CA CYS A 11 0.01 9.32 0.89
C CYS A 11 0.32 8.39 -0.29
N GLN A 12 0.72 8.99 -1.41
CA GLN A 12 1.00 8.26 -2.64
C GLN A 12 2.15 7.26 -2.46
N ALA A 13 3.24 7.67 -1.80
CA ALA A 13 4.40 6.82 -1.59
C ALA A 13 4.08 5.65 -0.65
N VAL A 14 3.27 5.88 0.39
CA VAL A 14 2.82 4.84 1.32
C VAL A 14 1.88 3.85 0.62
N ALA A 15 0.94 4.34 -0.20
CA ALA A 15 0.03 3.49 -0.97
C ALA A 15 0.79 2.62 -1.99
N GLU A 16 1.77 3.20 -2.70
CA GLU A 16 2.62 2.46 -3.63
C GLU A 16 3.48 1.42 -2.91
N LEU A 17 4.07 1.77 -1.76
CA LEU A 17 4.85 0.84 -0.94
C LEU A 17 4.00 -0.34 -0.46
N PHE A 18 2.78 -0.07 0.01
CA PHE A 18 1.84 -1.12 0.41
C PHE A 18 1.53 -2.06 -0.75
N TYR A 19 1.12 -1.51 -1.91
CA TYR A 19 0.80 -2.31 -3.08
C TYR A 19 1.98 -3.19 -3.51
N LYS A 20 3.18 -2.60 -3.63
CA LYS A 20 4.39 -3.35 -3.99
C LYS A 20 4.68 -4.45 -2.99
N THR A 21 4.56 -4.17 -1.69
CA THR A 21 4.82 -5.17 -0.64
C THR A 21 3.88 -6.36 -0.77
N VAL A 22 2.57 -6.12 -0.96
CA VAL A 22 1.58 -7.19 -1.18
C VAL A 22 1.94 -8.02 -2.42
N HIS A 23 2.26 -7.37 -3.55
CA HIS A 23 2.49 -8.09 -4.82
C HIS A 23 3.89 -8.66 -5.02
N THR A 24 4.86 -8.32 -4.18
CA THR A 24 6.25 -8.81 -4.31
C THR A 24 6.68 -9.71 -3.17
N VAL A 25 6.45 -9.28 -1.92
CA VAL A 25 6.86 -10.04 -0.73
C VAL A 25 5.85 -11.15 -0.46
N ASN A 26 4.57 -10.81 -0.36
CA ASN A 26 3.53 -11.77 -0.01
C ASN A 26 3.20 -12.73 -1.18
N ALA A 27 3.75 -12.48 -2.37
CA ALA A 27 3.61 -13.39 -3.51
C ALA A 27 4.26 -14.78 -3.29
N GLY A 28 5.10 -14.93 -2.26
CA GLY A 28 5.61 -16.23 -1.84
C GLY A 28 4.56 -17.16 -1.22
N ASP A 29 3.51 -16.59 -0.60
CA ASP A 29 2.56 -17.34 0.23
C ASP A 29 1.13 -17.33 -0.31
N TYR A 30 0.82 -16.38 -1.20
CA TYR A 30 -0.54 -16.15 -1.69
C TYR A 30 -0.63 -16.25 -3.21
N THR A 31 -1.79 -16.73 -3.68
CA THR A 31 -2.10 -16.75 -5.11
C THR A 31 -2.32 -15.34 -5.65
N LYS A 32 -2.08 -15.13 -6.94
CA LYS A 32 -2.32 -13.84 -7.62
C LYS A 32 -3.74 -13.30 -7.40
N ALA A 33 -4.74 -14.17 -7.36
CA ALA A 33 -6.12 -13.77 -7.12
C ALA A 33 -6.32 -13.22 -5.68
N GLN A 34 -5.69 -13.85 -4.67
CA GLN A 34 -5.71 -13.37 -3.30
C GLN A 34 -4.97 -12.03 -3.15
N LEU A 35 -3.82 -11.87 -3.81
CA LEU A 35 -3.08 -10.61 -3.82
C LEU A 35 -3.90 -9.48 -4.47
N ALA A 36 -4.58 -9.77 -5.59
CA ALA A 36 -5.37 -8.80 -6.33
C ALA A 36 -6.58 -8.28 -5.53
N VAL A 37 -7.24 -9.14 -4.72
CA VAL A 37 -8.34 -8.68 -3.86
C VAL A 37 -7.84 -7.93 -2.61
N TRP A 38 -6.60 -8.19 -2.18
CA TRP A 38 -5.99 -7.48 -1.06
C TRP A 38 -5.51 -6.08 -1.47
N ALA A 39 -4.79 -5.98 -2.59
CA ALA A 39 -4.29 -4.73 -3.12
C ALA A 39 -4.63 -4.63 -4.62
N THR A 40 -5.69 -3.91 -4.95
CA THR A 40 -6.24 -3.82 -6.31
C THR A 40 -5.34 -3.05 -7.29
N GLY A 41 -4.40 -2.24 -6.79
CA GLY A 41 -3.58 -1.34 -7.60
C GLY A 41 -4.22 0.02 -7.87
N GLU A 42 -5.46 0.21 -7.42
CA GLU A 42 -6.21 1.46 -7.55
C GLU A 42 -6.67 1.95 -6.16
N PRO A 43 -5.73 2.35 -5.27
CA PRO A 43 -6.10 2.86 -3.96
C PRO A 43 -6.83 4.21 -4.10
N ASP A 44 -7.92 4.39 -3.35
CA ASP A 44 -8.50 5.71 -3.15
C ASP A 44 -7.58 6.52 -2.24
N LEU A 45 -6.67 7.29 -2.86
CA LEU A 45 -5.68 8.10 -2.16
C LEU A 45 -6.30 9.13 -1.22
N LYS A 46 -7.52 9.60 -1.51
CA LYS A 46 -8.20 10.56 -0.64
C LYS A 46 -8.71 9.87 0.63
N GLN A 47 -9.30 8.69 0.48
CA GLN A 47 -9.73 7.91 1.63
C GLN A 47 -8.53 7.44 2.47
N TRP A 48 -7.45 7.06 1.82
CA TRP A 48 -6.20 6.67 2.48
C TRP A 48 -5.59 7.82 3.28
N ASP A 49 -5.46 9.01 2.68
CA ASP A 49 -4.92 10.20 3.35
C ASP A 49 -5.72 10.58 4.60
N GLN A 50 -7.02 10.30 4.61
CA GLN A 50 -7.90 10.54 5.77
C GLN A 50 -7.76 9.49 6.89
N SER A 51 -7.10 8.37 6.62
CA SER A 51 -6.96 7.23 7.54
C SER A 51 -5.56 7.06 8.15
N LEU A 52 -4.57 7.82 7.65
CA LEU A 52 -3.14 7.76 8.02
C LEU A 52 -2.74 8.95 8.91
#